data_AF-A0A1H1N7S8-F1
#
_entry.id   AF-A0A1H1N7S8-F1
#
_cell.length_a   1.000
_cell.length_b   1.000
_cell.length_c   1.000
_cell.angle_alpha   90.00
_cell.angle_beta   90.00
_cell.angle_gamma   90.00
#
_symmetry.space_group_name_H-M   'P 1'
#
loop_
_entity.id
_entity.type
_entity.pdbx_description
1 polymer ?
#
loop_
_entity_poly.entity_id
_entity_poly.type
_entity_poly.pdbx_seq_one_letter_code
_entity_poly.pdbx_strand_id
1 'polypeptide(L)'
;MCRYPIAITSLLMLIVTLNEPGSNWPIDIRIFDHRLQGNFLYWLFSFSAAAYIPLTIASAILFSIDLVTLAKNKTKRNIFNLLFFSAINVLALYRFNNWVMNEIF
;
A
#
# COMPACT_ATOMS: atom_id res chain seq x y z
N MET A 1 -16.20 -5.84 -5.47
CA MET A 1 -15.94 -4.39 -5.45
C MET A 1 -14.74 -4.01 -4.58
N CYS A 2 -14.52 -4.62 -3.40
CA CYS A 2 -13.40 -4.26 -2.50
C CYS A 2 -11.97 -4.52 -3.01
N ARG A 3 -11.76 -5.26 -4.11
CA ARG A 3 -10.42 -5.55 -4.65
C ARG A 3 -9.71 -4.31 -5.21
N TYR A 4 -10.45 -3.44 -5.91
CA TYR A 4 -9.90 -2.23 -6.51
C TYR A 4 -9.43 -1.19 -5.50
N PRO A 5 -10.20 -0.82 -4.44
CA PRO A 5 -9.72 0.13 -3.45
C PRO A 5 -8.47 -0.39 -2.72
N ILE A 6 -8.42 -1.69 -2.39
CA ILE A 6 -7.23 -2.29 -1.76
C ILE A 6 -6.03 -2.23 -2.69
N ALA A 7 -6.20 -2.57 -3.97
CA ALA A 7 -5.12 -2.45 -4.95
C ALA A 7 -4.65 -0.99 -5.14
N ILE A 8 -5.57 -0.03 -5.17
CA ILE A 8 -5.25 1.41 -5.26
C ILE A 8 -4.44 1.84 -4.03
N THR A 9 -4.88 1.48 -2.82
CA THR A 9 -4.13 1.80 -1.60
C THR A 9 -2.75 1.14 -1.56
N SER A 10 -2.63 -0.11 -1.99
CA SER A 10 -1.34 -0.80 -2.13
C SER A 10 -0.42 -0.11 -3.15
N LEU A 11 -0.97 0.38 -4.26
CA LEU A 11 -0.20 1.14 -5.26
C LEU A 11 0.24 2.50 -4.72
N LEU A 12 -0.61 3.21 -3.99
CA LEU A 12 -0.23 4.47 -3.33
C LEU A 12 0.90 4.24 -2.31
N MET A 13 0.80 3.17 -1.52
CA MET A 13 1.86 2.77 -0.58
C MET A 13 3.15 2.42 -1.32
N LEU A 14 3.08 1.71 -2.45
CA LEU A 14 4.25 1.45 -3.31
C LEU A 14 4.87 2.74 -3.83
N ILE A 15 4.08 3.71 -4.28
CA ILE A 15 4.55 5.01 -4.75
C ILE A 15 5.33 5.72 -3.63
N VAL A 16 4.84 5.69 -2.38
CA VAL A 16 5.59 6.23 -1.23
C VAL A 16 6.93 5.51 -1.07
N THR A 17 6.92 4.18 -1.03
CA THR A 17 8.14 3.38 -0.79
C THR A 17 9.16 3.41 -1.91
N LEU A 18 8.74 3.75 -3.14
CA LEU A 18 9.62 3.88 -4.31
C LEU A 18 10.27 5.26 -4.39
N ASN A 19 9.62 6.29 -3.86
CA ASN A 19 10.17 7.64 -3.78
C ASN A 19 11.01 7.82 -2.50
N GLU A 20 11.66 6.75 -2.04
CA GLU A 20 12.56 6.66 -0.87
C GLU A 20 13.00 8.04 -0.37
N PRO A 21 12.52 8.51 0.79
CA PRO A 21 13.26 9.56 1.45
C PRO A 21 14.65 9.02 1.79
N GLY A 22 15.67 9.65 1.21
CA GLY A 22 16.66 10.20 2.13
C GLY A 22 15.91 11.14 3.08
N SER A 23 16.33 11.24 4.35
CA SER A 23 15.74 11.99 5.48
C SER A 23 15.28 13.46 5.25
N ASN A 24 15.25 13.95 4.02
CA ASN A 24 14.92 15.28 3.56
C ASN A 24 13.76 15.26 2.54
N TRP A 25 12.53 14.96 2.97
CA TRP A 25 11.36 15.37 2.17
C TRP A 25 11.28 16.90 2.20
N PRO A 26 11.30 17.61 1.04
CA PRO A 26 11.19 19.06 1.05
C PRO A 26 9.78 19.44 1.53
N ILE A 27 9.70 20.09 2.70
CA ILE A 27 8.46 20.40 3.42
C ILE A 27 7.71 21.58 2.81
N ASP A 28 8.33 22.33 1.89
CA ASP A 28 7.82 23.64 1.49
C ASP A 28 7.00 23.61 0.20
N ILE A 29 5.68 23.53 0.33
CA ILE A 29 4.74 24.00 -0.69
C ILE A 29 3.98 25.18 -0.09
N ARG A 30 4.22 26.41 -0.60
CA ARG A 30 3.48 27.61 -0.17
C ARG A 30 2.20 27.74 -0.97
N ILE A 31 1.06 27.69 -0.29
CA ILE A 31 -0.26 27.98 -0.86
C ILE A 31 -0.91 29.04 0.04
N PHE A 32 -1.22 30.21 -0.51
CA PHE A 32 -1.93 31.32 0.18
C PHE A 32 -1.38 31.68 1.58
N ASP A 33 -0.08 31.96 1.68
CA ASP A 33 0.63 32.37 2.91
C ASP A 33 0.56 31.38 4.11
N HIS A 34 -0.09 30.23 3.95
CA HIS A 34 -0.09 29.17 4.93
C HIS A 34 0.99 28.16 4.55
N ARG A 35 1.97 27.98 5.44
CA ARG A 35 2.94 26.88 5.32
C ARG A 35 2.22 25.59 5.69
N LEU A 36 1.70 24.87 4.70
CA LEU A 36 1.29 23.49 4.89
C LEU A 36 2.57 22.68 5.12
N GLN A 37 2.88 22.41 6.40
CA GLN A 37 3.93 21.45 6.74
C GLN A 37 3.51 20.08 6.20
N GLY A 38 4.15 19.65 5.12
CA GLY A 38 4.01 18.33 4.54
C GLY A 38 3.84 18.37 3.04
N ASN A 39 4.91 17.99 2.32
CA ASN A 39 4.85 17.64 0.91
C ASN A 39 3.68 16.65 0.66
N PHE A 40 3.10 16.62 -0.54
CA PHE A 40 2.08 15.63 -0.92
C PHE A 40 2.45 14.20 -0.50
N LEU A 41 3.73 13.86 -0.63
CA LEU A 41 4.26 12.56 -0.26
C LEU A 41 4.37 12.31 1.25
N TYR A 42 4.51 13.36 2.07
CA TYR A 42 4.39 13.25 3.53
C TYR A 42 2.97 12.87 3.94
N TRP A 43 1.96 13.52 3.34
CA TRP A 43 0.57 13.16 3.54
C TRP A 43 0.27 11.73 3.05
N LEU A 44 0.85 11.35 1.91
CA LEU A 44 0.73 9.99 1.37
C LEU A 44 1.38 8.96 2.29
N PHE A 45 2.51 9.29 2.92
CA PHE A 45 3.15 8.47 3.95
C PHE A 45 2.26 8.33 5.19
N SER A 46 1.78 9.43 5.78
CA SER A 46 0.91 9.38 6.97
C SER A 46 -0.35 8.56 6.70
N PHE A 47 -0.95 8.73 5.51
CA PHE A 47 -2.08 7.91 5.07
C PHE A 47 -1.69 6.43 4.95
N SER A 48 -0.55 6.12 4.33
CA SER A 48 -0.05 4.75 4.17
C SER A 48 0.24 4.09 5.52
N ALA A 49 0.83 4.83 6.47
CA ALA A 49 1.09 4.36 7.83
C ALA A 49 -0.22 4.04 8.57
N ALA A 50 -1.21 4.93 8.53
CA ALA A 50 -2.52 4.70 9.13
C ALA A 50 -3.27 3.54 8.44
N ALA A 51 -3.13 3.42 7.11
CA ALA A 51 -3.78 2.39 6.31
C ALA A 51 -3.09 1.02 6.40
N TYR A 52 -1.85 0.92 6.91
CA TYR A 52 -1.07 -0.32 6.92
C TYR A 52 -1.78 -1.48 7.62
N ILE A 53 -2.26 -1.26 8.85
CA ILE A 53 -2.96 -2.30 9.62
C ILE A 53 -4.28 -2.71 8.93
N PRO A 54 -5.19 -1.77 8.58
CA PRO A 54 -6.39 -2.11 7.81
C PRO A 54 -6.10 -2.84 6.50
N LEU A 55 -5.09 -2.41 5.74
CA LEU A 55 -4.70 -3.00 4.47
C LEU A 55 -4.19 -4.43 4.64
N THR A 56 -3.41 -4.69 5.69
CA THR A 56 -2.91 -6.03 6.03
C THR A 56 -4.06 -6.99 6.31
N ILE A 57 -5.00 -6.59 7.17
CA ILE A 57 -6.18 -7.39 7.51
C ILE A 57 -7.04 -7.63 6.25
N ALA A 58 -7.32 -6.57 5.50
CA ALA A 58 -8.16 -6.66 4.31
C ALA A 58 -7.53 -7.52 3.20
N SER A 59 -6.20 -7.45 3.03
CA SER A 59 -5.45 -8.30 2.11
C SER A 59 -5.52 -9.77 2.52
N ALA A 60 -5.35 -10.08 3.80
CA ALA A 60 -5.44 -11.46 4.32
C ALA A 60 -6.84 -12.06 4.12
N ILE A 61 -7.90 -11.27 4.37
CA ILE A 61 -9.29 -11.68 4.12
C ILE A 61 -9.52 -11.93 2.64
N LEU A 62 -9.11 -11.00 1.77
CA LEU A 62 -9.24 -11.17 0.32
C LEU A 62 -8.50 -12.40 -0.19
N PHE A 63 -7.28 -12.63 0.29
CA PHE A 63 -6.49 -13.81 -0.06
C PHE A 63 -7.21 -15.10 0.34
N SER A 64 -7.77 -15.13 1.55
CA SER A 64 -8.53 -16.29 2.04
C SER A 64 -9.78 -16.56 1.20
N ILE A 65 -10.54 -15.51 0.84
CA ILE A 65 -11.73 -15.62 -0.02
C ILE A 65 -11.34 -16.12 -1.42
N ASP A 66 -10.27 -15.59 -2.00
CA ASP A 66 -9.81 -15.97 -3.33
C ASP A 66 -9.31 -17.42 -3.34
N LEU A 67 -8.67 -17.88 -2.26
CA LEU A 67 -8.21 -19.26 -2.09
C LEU A 67 -9.38 -20.25 -1.99
N VAL A 68 -10.41 -19.91 -1.20
CA VAL A 68 -11.66 -20.72 -1.13
C VAL A 68 -12.36 -20.76 -2.49
N THR A 69 -12.42 -19.64 -3.20
CA THR A 69 -13.06 -19.54 -4.51
C THR A 69 -12.29 -20.33 -5.57
N LEU A 70 -10.95 -20.33 -5.48
CA LEU A 70 -10.09 -21.13 -6.34
C LEU A 70 -10.29 -22.63 -6.08
N ALA A 71 -10.35 -23.04 -4.81
CA ALA A 71 -10.58 -24.44 -4.44
C ALA A 71 -11.92 -24.97 -4.98
N LYS A 72 -12.97 -24.13 -4.98
CA LYS A 72 -14.30 -24.50 -5.48
C LYS A 72 -14.40 -24.51 -7.00
N ASN A 73 -13.95 -23.44 -7.67
CA ASN A 73 -14.26 -23.21 -9.09
C ASN A 73 -13.11 -23.56 -10.04
N LYS A 74 -11.86 -23.69 -9.55
CA LYS A 74 -10.65 -24.06 -10.31
C LYS A 74 -10.45 -23.33 -11.66
N THR A 75 -10.94 -22.09 -11.77
CA THR A 75 -10.81 -21.32 -13.03
C THR A 75 -9.46 -20.63 -13.12
N LYS A 76 -8.86 -20.63 -14.32
CA LYS A 76 -7.59 -19.93 -14.59
C LYS A 76 -7.63 -18.44 -14.24
N ARG A 77 -8.79 -17.80 -14.43
CA ARG A 77 -9.02 -16.39 -14.07
C ARG A 77 -8.85 -16.15 -12.56
N ASN A 78 -9.26 -17.10 -11.72
CA ASN A 78 -9.13 -16.98 -10.27
C ASN A 78 -7.68 -17.14 -9.83
N ILE A 79 -6.91 -18.01 -10.48
CA ILE A 79 -5.46 -18.13 -10.25
C ILE A 79 -4.76 -16.81 -10.57
N PHE A 80 -5.05 -16.23 -11.75
CA PHE A 80 -4.44 -14.96 -12.16
C PHE A 80 -4.79 -13.83 -11.19
N ASN A 81 -6.07 -13.69 -10.82
CA ASN A 81 -6.50 -12.69 -9.85
C ASN A 81 -5.81 -12.88 -8.49
N LEU A 82 -5.79 -14.11 -7.97
CA LEU A 82 -5.15 -14.40 -6.69
C LEU A 82 -3.67 -14.03 -6.73
N LEU A 83 -2.92 -14.46 -7.75
CA LEU A 83 -1.49 -14.15 -7.86
C LEU A 83 -1.23 -12.65 -8.04
N PHE A 84 -1.93 -12.00 -8.96
CA PHE A 84 -1.67 -10.58 -9.28
C PHE A 84 -2.01 -9.65 -8.11
N PHE A 85 -3.21 -9.79 -7.51
CA PHE A 85 -3.61 -8.93 -6.40
C PHE A 85 -2.86 -9.25 -5.11
N SER A 86 -2.56 -10.52 -4.84
CA SER A 86 -1.75 -10.88 -3.67
C SER A 86 -0.31 -10.38 -3.81
N ALA A 87 0.32 -10.53 -4.97
CA ALA A 87 1.68 -10.07 -5.21
C ALA A 87 1.81 -8.56 -4.99
N ILE A 88 0.87 -7.76 -5.53
CA ILE A 88 0.88 -6.30 -5.34
C ILE A 88 0.73 -5.94 -3.86
N ASN A 89 -0.21 -6.54 -3.15
CA ASN A 89 -0.44 -6.23 -1.73
C ASN A 89 0.74 -6.66 -0.86
N VAL A 90 1.28 -7.86 -1.09
CA VAL A 90 2.42 -8.38 -0.33
C VAL A 90 3.65 -7.53 -0.59
N LEU A 91 3.92 -7.16 -1.85
CA LEU A 91 5.06 -6.31 -2.19
C LEU A 91 4.94 -4.93 -1.55
N ALA A 92 3.74 -4.32 -1.57
CA ALA A 92 3.48 -3.03 -0.94
C ALA A 92 3.74 -3.07 0.57
N LEU A 93 3.13 -4.04 1.26
CA LEU A 93 3.28 -4.21 2.71
C LEU A 93 4.71 -4.54 3.10
N TYR A 94 5.37 -5.44 2.37
CA TYR A 94 6.75 -5.83 2.64
C TYR A 94 7.72 -4.66 2.47
N ARG A 95 7.63 -3.93 1.35
CA ARG A 95 8.50 -2.76 1.12
C ARG A 95 8.24 -1.67 2.15
N PHE A 96 6.98 -1.40 2.48
CA PHE A 96 6.64 -0.39 3.48
C PHE A 96 7.21 -0.77 4.85
N ASN A 97 7.04 -2.02 5.28
CA ASN A 97 7.62 -2.49 6.54
C ASN A 97 9.15 -2.44 6.52
N ASN A 98 9.80 -2.90 5.44
CA ASN A 98 11.25 -2.89 5.34
C ASN A 98 11.82 -1.47 5.36
N TRP A 99 11.16 -0.55 4.66
CA TRP A 99 11.56 0.86 4.66
C TRP A 99 11.38 1.49 6.05
N VAL A 100 10.23 1.31 6.71
CA VAL A 100 10.00 1.81 8.08
C VAL A 100 11.02 1.24 9.06
N MET A 101 11.36 -0.06 8.97
CA MET A 101 12.34 -0.67 9.85
C MET A 101 13.77 -0.16 9.58
N ASN A 102 14.16 0.05 8.32
CA ASN A 102 15.46 0.61 7.96
C ASN A 102 15.64 2.08 8.39
N GLU A 103 14.55 2.79 8.65
CA GLU A 103 14.59 4.20 9.07
C GLU A 103 14.58 4.34 10.60
N ILE A 104 14.10 3.31 11.31
CA ILE A 104 14.06 3.25 12.78
C ILE A 104 15.34 2.63 13.37
N PHE A 105 15.94 1.66 12.69
CA PHE A 105 17.12 0.88 13.15
C PHE A 105 18.35 1.14 12.28
#